data_AF-A0A4Q3F6S8-F1
#
_entry.id   AF-A0A4Q3F6S8-F1
#
_cell.length_a   1.000
_cell.length_b   1.000
_cell.length_c   1.000
_cell.angle_alpha   90.00
_cell.angle_beta   90.00
_cell.angle_gamma   90.00
#
_symmetry.space_group_name_H-M   'P 1'
#
loop_
_entity.id
_entity.type
_entity.pdbx_description
1 polymer ?
#
loop_
_entity_poly.entity_id
_entity_poly.type
_entity_poly.pdbx_seq_one_letter_code
_entity_poly.pdbx_strand_id
1 'polypeptide(L)' 'INPVRDLGPRLVHSLLPVKNKGTSDWAYAWIPVLGPLIGAGIAAGLYLWLK' A
#
# COMPACT_ATOMS: atom_id res chain seq x y z
N ILE A 1 0.98 -6.47 -5.57
CA ILE A 1 0.76 -5.12 -4.99
C ILE A 1 0.10 -5.32 -3.63
N ASN A 2 0.72 -4.93 -2.52
CA ASN A 2 0.28 -5.34 -1.17
C ASN A 2 0.42 -4.17 -0.18
N PRO A 3 -0.65 -3.77 0.53
CA PRO A 3 -0.63 -2.69 1.51
C PRO A 3 0.48 -2.84 2.56
N VAL A 4 0.67 -4.06 3.10
CA VAL A 4 1.65 -4.32 4.19
C VAL A 4 3.09 -4.18 3.69
N ARG A 5 3.33 -4.50 2.41
CA ARG A 5 4.64 -4.36 1.77
C ARG A 5 5.07 -2.89 1.67
N ASP A 6 4.12 -1.95 1.59
CA ASP A 6 4.41 -0.51 1.51
C ASP A 6 4.41 0.15 2.90
N LEU A 7 3.37 -0.08 3.71
CA LEU A 7 3.16 0.64 4.96
C LEU A 7 4.20 0.32 6.04
N GLY A 8 4.63 -0.95 6.15
CA GLY A 8 5.61 -1.37 7.15
C GLY A 8 6.95 -0.65 7.00
N PRO A 9 7.62 -0.74 5.82
CA PRO A 9 8.84 0.00 5.55
C PRO A 9 8.68 1.52 5.69
N ARG A 10 7.55 2.09 5.27
CA ARG A 10 7.27 3.53 5.37
C ARG A 10 7.17 4.01 6.82
N LEU A 11 6.51 3.23 7.68
CA LEU A 11 6.43 3.51 9.12
C LEU A 11 7.82 3.50 9.75
N VAL A 12 8.61 2.46 9.48
CA VAL A 12 10.00 2.36 9.99
C VAL A 12 10.86 3.54 9.49
N HIS A 13 10.77 3.89 8.21
CA HIS A 13 11.45 5.05 7.65
C HIS A 13 11.04 6.38 8.32
N SER A 14 9.76 6.52 8.70
CA SER A 14 9.28 7.70 9.40
C SER A 14 9.81 7.80 10.84
N LEU A 15 9.88 6.67 11.55
CA LEU A 15 10.25 6.61 12.97
C LEU A 15 11.77 6.63 13.20
N LEU A 16 12.56 5.98 12.34
CA LEU A 16 14.00 5.89 12.56
C LEU A 16 14.72 7.20 12.23
N PRO A 17 15.65 7.66 13.08
CA PRO A 17 16.51 8.78 12.77
C PRO A 17 17.59 8.34 11.77
N VAL A 18 17.37 8.65 10.49
CA VAL A 18 18.31 8.38 9.41
C VAL A 18 18.88 9.71 8.92
N LYS A 19 20.21 9.84 8.92
CA LYS A 19 20.90 11.06 8.49
C LYS A 19 20.63 11.31 7.01
N ASN A 20 20.29 12.55 6.65
CA ASN A 20 19.96 12.97 5.28
C ASN A 20 18.79 12.20 4.63
N LYS A 21 17.82 11.69 5.41
CA LYS A 21 16.65 11.00 4.84
C LYS A 21 15.70 11.96 4.12
N GLY A 22 15.08 11.47 3.05
CA GLY A 22 14.01 12.17 2.33
C GLY A 22 12.67 12.13 3.09
N THR A 23 11.59 12.56 2.42
CA THR A 23 10.24 12.46 2.98
C THR A 23 9.77 11.00 2.98
N SER A 24 8.81 10.66 3.85
CA SER A 24 8.18 9.33 3.86
C SER A 24 7.02 9.21 2.87
N ASP A 25 6.86 10.19 1.97
CA ASP A 25 5.87 10.23 0.88
C ASP A 25 4.44 9.77 1.26
N TRP A 26 3.93 10.31 2.37
CA TRP A 26 2.62 9.95 2.90
C TRP A 26 1.46 10.34 1.97
N ALA A 27 1.66 11.33 1.09
CA ALA A 27 0.68 11.72 0.09
C ALA A 27 0.38 10.59 -0.91
N TYR A 28 1.38 9.74 -1.22
CA TYR A 28 1.23 8.57 -2.09
C TYR A 28 0.74 7.32 -1.34
N ALA A 29 0.87 7.27 -0.01
CA ALA A 29 0.69 6.04 0.78
C ALA A 29 -0.70 5.39 0.71
N TRP A 30 -1.75 6.13 0.35
CA TRP A 30 -3.10 5.56 0.21
C TRP A 30 -3.26 4.73 -1.08
N ILE A 31 -2.48 5.01 -2.11
CA ILE A 31 -2.56 4.35 -3.43
C ILE A 31 -2.20 2.86 -3.34
N PRO A 32 -1.05 2.45 -2.76
CA PRO A 32 -0.73 1.03 -2.59
C PRO A 32 -1.59 0.32 -1.53
N VAL A 33 -2.52 1.03 -0.87
CA VAL A 33 -3.50 0.46 0.05
C VAL A 33 -4.83 0.24 -0.64
N LEU A 34 -5.46 1.32 -1.12
CA LEU A 34 -6.79 1.27 -1.71
C LEU A 34 -6.79 0.64 -3.11
N GLY A 35 -5.76 0.90 -3.92
CA GLY A 35 -5.64 0.30 -5.26
C GLY A 35 -5.70 -1.23 -5.22
N PRO A 36 -4.85 -1.90 -4.42
CA PRO A 36 -4.89 -3.35 -4.26
C PRO A 36 -6.19 -3.90 -3.68
N LEU A 37 -6.76 -3.23 -2.67
CA LEU A 37 -8.01 -3.67 -2.04
C LEU A 37 -9.18 -3.64 -3.02
N ILE A 38 -9.33 -2.53 -3.76
CA ILE A 38 -10.37 -2.37 -4.77
C ILE A 38 -10.15 -3.37 -5.92
N GLY A 39 -8.92 -3.46 -6.45
CA GLY A 39 -8.59 -4.37 -7.54
C GLY A 39 -8.83 -5.84 -7.18
N ALA A 40 -8.43 -6.25 -5.97
CA ALA A 40 -8.68 -7.61 -5.47
C ALA A 40 -10.17 -7.87 -5.27
N GLY A 41 -10.92 -6.91 -4.73
CA GLY A 41 -12.38 -7.02 -4.55
C GLY A 41 -13.11 -7.19 -5.89
N ILE A 42 -12.76 -6.37 -6.90
CA ILE A 42 -13.33 -6.49 -8.25
C ILE A 42 -12.98 -7.83 -8.87
N ALA A 43 -11.71 -8.24 -8.83
CA ALA A 43 -11.27 -9.51 -9.40
C ALA A 43 -11.96 -10.71 -8.74
N ALA A 44 -12.08 -10.72 -7.41
CA ALA A 44 -12.79 -11.75 -6.68
C ALA A 44 -14.29 -11.77 -7.00
N GLY A 45 -14.92 -10.60 -7.08
CA GLY A 45 -16.33 -10.47 -7.46
C GLY A 45 -16.60 -10.99 -8.88
N LEU A 46 -15.76 -10.63 -9.84
CA LEU A 46 -15.85 -11.14 -11.21
C LEU A 46 -15.65 -12.65 -11.28
N TYR A 47 -14.67 -13.19 -10.53
CA TYR A 47 -14.44 -14.64 -10.47
C TYR A 47 -15.67 -15.37 -9.93
N LEU A 48 -16.30 -14.87 -8.86
CA LEU A 48 -17.51 -15.47 -8.30
C LEU A 48 -18.72 -15.35 -9.23
N TRP A 49 -18.79 -14.30 -10.06
CA TRP A 49 -19.89 -14.08 -10.99
C TRP A 49 -19.79 -14.92 -12.27
N LEU A 50 -18.56 -15.18 -12.74
CA LEU A 50 -18.29 -15.97 -13.94
C LEU A 50 -18.28 -17.49 -13.69
N LYS A 51 -18.32 -17.91 -12.42
CA LYS A 51 -18.32 -19.29 -12.00
C LYS A 51 -19.73 -19.78 -11.76
#